data_AF-G1XN27-F1
#
_entry.id   AF-G1XN27-F1
#
_cell.length_a   1.000
_cell.length_b   1.000
_cell.length_c   1.000
_cell.angle_alpha   90.00
_cell.angle_beta   90.00
_cell.angle_gamma   90.00
#
_symmetry.space_group_name_H-M   'P 1'
#
loop_
_entity.id
_entity.type
_entity.pdbx_description
1 polymer ?
#
loop_
_entity_poly.entity_id
_entity_poly.type
_entity_poly.pdbx_seq_one_letter_code
_entity_poly.pdbx_strand_id
1 'polypeptide(L)'
;MIESAGPDKAETWEIIKEILSDTKPAGRVLSNNSKSRREVIQHVQAFLYLKKRISGRECLSEEDFLNCHRILTEKIPSSGGIQDYQGRYRFCEITVGSPLVLRTGEELCCSPPSKVAEYMKGWLIDYNTALTSCSDPVAVASELKIRFLVIHPFLDGNGRMSRLLFNSLITQYYPHTIVSFGESKHERLRYNQFIRESIRRRAPGIFAFFALQKATKSALERLDEITTSTQLPDSTRIKDSLRRLIKQ
;
A
#
# COMPACT_ATOMS: atom_id res chain seq x y z
N MET A 1 9.35 -1.02 8.90
CA MET A 1 9.17 -0.84 7.44
C MET A 1 9.36 -2.17 6.72
N ILE A 2 8.40 -2.55 5.86
CA ILE A 2 8.37 -3.89 5.22
C ILE A 2 9.62 -4.15 4.36
N GLU A 3 10.12 -3.16 3.65
CA GLU A 3 11.28 -3.32 2.75
C GLU A 3 12.63 -3.06 3.43
N SER A 4 12.67 -3.02 4.78
CA SER A 4 13.86 -2.59 5.56
C SER A 4 14.35 -1.16 5.19
N ALA A 5 13.45 -0.38 4.59
CA ALA A 5 13.66 0.97 4.09
C ALA A 5 13.20 2.02 5.12
N GLY A 6 13.68 3.26 5.00
CA GLY A 6 13.21 4.39 5.81
C GLY A 6 13.88 4.55 7.19
N PRO A 7 13.86 5.77 7.75
CA PRO A 7 14.37 6.07 9.08
C PRO A 7 13.42 5.57 10.18
N ASP A 8 13.77 5.84 11.45
CA ASP A 8 12.89 5.50 12.57
C ASP A 8 11.58 6.32 12.59
N LYS A 9 10.70 5.98 13.53
CA LYS A 9 9.37 6.61 13.63
C LYS A 9 9.44 8.11 13.94
N ALA A 10 10.40 8.54 14.77
CA ALA A 10 10.53 9.94 15.16
C ALA A 10 11.01 10.79 13.98
N GLU A 11 12.04 10.34 13.27
CA GLU A 11 12.52 11.02 12.07
C GLU A 11 11.47 11.00 10.94
N THR A 12 10.75 9.89 10.77
CA THR A 12 9.62 9.81 9.82
C THR A 12 8.55 10.86 10.13
N TRP A 13 8.23 11.06 11.41
CA TRP A 13 7.23 12.03 11.86
C TRP A 13 7.65 13.48 11.56
N GLU A 14 8.92 13.82 11.79
CA GLU A 14 9.44 15.15 11.47
C GLU A 14 9.40 15.44 9.96
N ILE A 15 9.78 14.46 9.13
CA ILE A 15 9.67 14.58 7.67
C ILE A 15 8.20 14.84 7.25
N ILE A 16 7.26 14.09 7.82
CA ILE A 16 5.84 14.24 7.49
C ILE A 16 5.31 15.63 7.88
N LYS A 17 5.63 16.12 9.09
CA LYS A 17 5.21 17.46 9.53
C LYS A 17 5.66 18.54 8.57
N GLU A 18 6.91 18.48 8.13
CA GLU A 18 7.49 19.47 7.22
C GLU A 18 6.84 19.43 5.84
N ILE A 19 6.55 18.24 5.31
CA ILE A 19 5.82 18.09 4.03
C ILE A 19 4.42 18.71 4.13
N LEU A 20 3.75 18.56 5.28
CA LEU A 20 2.38 19.03 5.49
C LEU A 20 2.30 20.51 5.88
N SER A 21 3.39 21.14 6.35
CA SER A 21 3.37 22.52 6.85
C SER A 21 3.43 23.59 5.76
N ASP A 22 3.45 23.22 4.47
CA ASP A 22 3.49 24.11 3.28
C ASP A 22 4.62 25.17 3.24
N THR A 23 5.45 25.20 4.29
CA THR A 23 6.72 25.90 4.32
C THR A 23 7.63 25.22 3.32
N LYS A 24 8.05 25.94 2.25
CA LYS A 24 9.19 25.53 1.42
C LYS A 24 10.25 24.96 2.36
N PRO A 25 10.75 23.73 2.15
CA PRO A 25 11.65 23.10 3.09
C PRO A 25 12.76 24.10 3.36
N ALA A 26 12.83 24.60 4.60
CA ALA A 26 13.94 25.43 5.00
C ALA A 26 15.18 24.63 4.58
N GLY A 27 16.11 25.24 3.85
CA GLY A 27 17.21 24.56 3.14
C GLY A 27 18.10 23.62 3.97
N ARG A 28 17.78 23.40 5.24
CA ARG A 28 18.29 22.36 6.14
C ARG A 28 17.98 20.92 5.71
N VAL A 29 16.91 20.62 4.95
CA VAL A 29 16.50 19.22 4.68
C VAL A 29 17.05 18.60 3.38
N LEU A 30 17.56 19.41 2.45
CA LEU A 30 18.31 18.90 1.29
C LEU A 30 19.76 18.48 1.63
N SER A 31 20.23 18.70 2.87
CA SER A 31 21.63 18.45 3.24
C SER A 31 21.93 16.99 3.60
N ASN A 32 20.94 16.19 4.02
CA ASN A 32 21.11 14.76 4.33
C ASN A 32 20.34 13.89 3.32
N ASN A 33 20.97 13.66 2.18
CA ASN A 33 20.42 13.04 0.98
C ASN A 33 20.33 11.49 1.06
N SER A 34 20.04 10.94 2.25
CA SER A 34 20.05 9.49 2.46
C SER A 34 18.90 8.82 1.70
N LYS A 35 19.17 7.62 1.15
CA LYS A 35 18.17 6.79 0.44
C LYS A 35 16.90 6.62 1.27
N SER A 36 17.04 6.35 2.56
CA SER A 36 15.94 6.13 3.51
C SER A 36 15.02 7.34 3.65
N ARG A 37 15.57 8.56 3.77
CA ARG A 37 14.75 9.78 3.84
C ARG A 37 14.00 10.02 2.53
N ARG A 38 14.69 9.84 1.40
CA ARG A 38 14.09 9.97 0.06
C ARG A 38 12.91 9.02 -0.13
N GLU A 39 13.02 7.78 0.35
CA GLU A 39 11.94 6.78 0.25
C GLU A 39 10.69 7.19 1.04
N VAL A 40 10.85 7.78 2.23
CA VAL A 40 9.70 8.30 3.01
C VAL A 40 9.05 9.49 2.31
N ILE A 41 9.85 10.47 1.88
CA ILE A 41 9.34 11.67 1.20
C ILE A 41 8.55 11.27 -0.04
N GLN A 42 9.12 10.41 -0.89
CA GLN A 42 8.46 9.92 -2.09
C GLN A 42 7.20 9.12 -1.80
N HIS A 43 7.18 8.31 -0.73
CA HIS A 43 5.98 7.56 -0.36
C HIS A 43 4.85 8.50 0.05
N VAL A 44 5.14 9.56 0.83
CA VAL A 44 4.15 10.57 1.21
C VAL A 44 3.67 11.34 -0.04
N GLN A 45 4.59 11.79 -0.89
CA GLN A 45 4.25 12.50 -2.13
C GLN A 45 3.40 11.65 -3.07
N ALA A 46 3.74 10.38 -3.27
CA ALA A 46 2.96 9.46 -4.09
C ALA A 46 1.56 9.23 -3.52
N PHE A 47 1.43 9.09 -2.19
CA PHE A 47 0.12 8.96 -1.54
C PHE A 47 -0.74 10.21 -1.73
N LEU A 48 -0.19 11.40 -1.51
CA LEU A 48 -0.90 12.67 -1.69
C LEU A 48 -1.28 12.90 -3.16
N TYR A 49 -0.39 12.57 -4.10
CA TYR A 49 -0.68 12.60 -5.53
C TYR A 49 -1.88 11.71 -5.86
N LEU A 50 -1.84 10.45 -5.41
CA LEU A 50 -2.89 9.47 -5.66
C LEU A 50 -4.23 9.91 -5.08
N LYS A 51 -4.26 10.38 -3.83
CA LYS A 51 -5.48 10.92 -3.19
C LYS A 51 -6.02 12.13 -3.94
N LYS A 52 -5.17 13.07 -4.35
CA LYS A 52 -5.59 14.25 -5.14
C LYS A 52 -6.21 13.86 -6.47
N ARG A 53 -5.64 12.86 -7.17
CA ARG A 53 -6.20 12.37 -8.44
C ARG A 53 -7.54 11.68 -8.24
N ILE A 54 -7.66 10.80 -7.24
CA ILE A 54 -8.91 10.08 -6.93
C ILE A 54 -10.02 11.02 -6.42
N SER A 55 -9.69 12.04 -5.62
CA SER A 55 -10.71 12.98 -5.13
C SER A 55 -11.13 14.02 -6.17
N GLY A 56 -10.24 14.35 -7.12
CA GLY A 56 -10.50 15.32 -8.18
C GLY A 56 -11.04 14.71 -9.48
N ARG A 57 -11.09 13.37 -9.59
CA ARG A 57 -11.54 12.63 -10.77
C ARG A 57 -12.35 11.42 -10.32
N GLU A 58 -13.38 11.05 -11.05
CA GLU A 58 -14.13 9.81 -10.79
C GLU A 58 -13.32 8.54 -11.14
N CYS A 59 -12.17 8.68 -11.82
CA CYS A 59 -11.30 7.58 -12.19
C CYS A 59 -9.80 7.91 -12.10
N LEU A 60 -9.02 6.90 -11.76
CA LEU A 60 -7.57 6.85 -11.87
C LEU A 60 -7.18 6.37 -13.27
N SER A 61 -6.56 7.25 -14.06
CA SER A 61 -6.04 6.90 -15.38
C SER A 61 -4.76 6.05 -15.30
N GLU A 62 -4.44 5.32 -16.36
CA GLU A 62 -3.17 4.60 -16.48
C GLU A 62 -1.98 5.56 -16.36
N GLU A 63 -2.07 6.75 -16.94
CA GLU A 63 -1.04 7.79 -16.82
C GLU A 63 -0.84 8.21 -15.36
N ASP A 64 -1.91 8.46 -14.60
CA ASP A 64 -1.82 8.78 -13.18
C ASP A 64 -1.19 7.65 -12.38
N PHE A 65 -1.57 6.41 -12.68
CA PHE A 65 -1.04 5.23 -12.03
C PHE A 65 0.48 5.07 -12.29
N LEU A 66 0.92 5.25 -13.54
CA LEU A 66 2.34 5.23 -13.92
C LEU A 66 3.11 6.42 -13.31
N ASN A 67 2.51 7.61 -13.27
CA ASN A 67 3.10 8.80 -12.65
C ASN A 67 3.26 8.61 -11.13
N CYS A 68 2.29 8.00 -10.46
CA CYS A 68 2.40 7.67 -9.04
C CYS A 68 3.56 6.70 -8.77
N HIS A 69 3.71 5.66 -9.60
CA HIS A 69 4.87 4.78 -9.52
C HIS A 69 6.19 5.52 -9.78
N ARG A 70 6.22 6.48 -10.72
CA ARG A 70 7.41 7.31 -10.98
C ARG A 70 7.82 8.11 -9.75
N ILE A 71 6.87 8.81 -9.11
CA ILE A 71 7.13 9.57 -7.87
C ILE A 71 7.69 8.65 -6.78
N LEU A 72 7.16 7.41 -6.67
CA LEU A 72 7.55 6.46 -5.64
C LEU A 72 8.98 5.90 -5.80
N THR A 73 9.52 5.94 -7.02
CA THR A 73 10.77 5.25 -7.41
C THR A 73 11.82 6.19 -8.00
N GLU A 74 11.55 7.49 -8.01
CA GLU A 74 12.43 8.52 -8.54
C GLU A 74 13.81 8.49 -7.88
N LYS A 75 14.86 8.38 -8.70
CA LYS A 75 16.27 8.31 -8.27
C LYS A 75 16.54 7.16 -7.29
N ILE A 76 15.72 6.11 -7.32
CA ILE A 76 15.97 4.85 -6.62
C ILE A 76 16.30 3.80 -7.69
N PRO A 77 17.53 3.29 -7.78
CA PRO A 77 17.85 2.18 -8.68
C PRO A 77 17.04 0.95 -8.29
N SER A 78 16.69 0.11 -9.26
CA SER A 78 16.02 -1.15 -8.95
C SER A 78 16.93 -2.06 -8.12
N SER A 79 16.36 -3.10 -7.53
CA SER A 79 17.12 -4.13 -6.81
C SER A 79 18.22 -4.79 -7.68
N GLY A 80 18.07 -4.77 -9.01
CA GLY A 80 19.06 -5.23 -9.98
C GLY A 80 20.01 -4.14 -10.51
N GLY A 81 20.00 -2.94 -9.94
CA GLY A 81 20.86 -1.81 -10.34
C GLY A 81 20.40 -1.05 -11.60
N ILE A 82 19.27 -1.45 -12.20
CA ILE A 82 18.72 -0.81 -13.41
C ILE A 82 18.15 0.57 -13.05
N GLN A 83 18.51 1.56 -13.85
CA GLN A 83 17.97 2.92 -13.80
C GLN A 83 16.88 3.09 -14.87
N ASP A 84 16.13 4.19 -14.83
CA ASP A 84 15.10 4.56 -15.84
C ASP A 84 13.87 3.63 -15.98
N TYR A 85 13.57 2.81 -14.97
CA TYR A 85 12.35 1.98 -14.93
C TYR A 85 11.12 2.73 -14.36
N GLN A 86 11.32 3.96 -13.86
CA GLN A 86 10.32 4.69 -13.08
C GLN A 86 9.07 5.03 -13.92
N GLY A 87 7.91 4.64 -13.41
CA GLY A 87 6.63 4.83 -14.09
C GLY A 87 6.51 4.10 -15.42
N ARG A 88 7.17 2.94 -15.60
CA ARG A 88 7.07 2.11 -16.79
C ARG A 88 6.80 0.66 -16.42
N TYR A 89 5.91 0.00 -17.15
CA TYR A 89 5.79 -1.45 -17.04
C TYR A 89 7.11 -2.14 -17.37
N ARG A 90 7.36 -3.26 -16.68
CA ARG A 90 8.55 -4.06 -16.95
C ARG A 90 8.48 -4.68 -18.34
N PHE A 91 9.65 -4.83 -18.94
CA PHE A 91 9.84 -5.44 -20.25
C PHE A 91 10.48 -6.83 -20.15
N CYS A 92 10.81 -7.30 -18.94
CA CYS A 92 11.49 -8.55 -18.68
C CYS A 92 10.79 -9.38 -17.60
N GLU A 93 11.10 -10.68 -17.59
CA GLU A 93 10.67 -11.59 -16.53
C GLU A 93 11.32 -11.25 -15.20
N ILE A 94 10.59 -11.49 -14.12
CA ILE A 94 11.04 -11.23 -12.76
C ILE A 94 10.62 -12.37 -11.83
N THR A 95 11.42 -12.58 -10.80
CA THR A 95 11.14 -13.53 -9.72
C THR A 95 11.01 -12.78 -8.40
N VAL A 96 9.90 -13.00 -7.69
CA VAL A 96 9.62 -12.32 -6.43
C VAL A 96 9.93 -13.23 -5.25
N GLY A 97 11.09 -13.03 -4.63
CA GLY A 97 11.55 -13.86 -3.52
C GLY A 97 11.75 -15.32 -3.94
N SER A 98 11.47 -16.26 -3.03
CA SER A 98 11.50 -17.69 -3.36
C SER A 98 10.31 -18.07 -4.25
N PRO A 99 10.51 -18.91 -5.29
CA PRO A 99 9.44 -19.41 -6.15
C PRO A 99 8.24 -19.86 -5.34
N LEU A 100 7.06 -19.40 -5.75
CA LEU A 100 5.80 -19.79 -5.13
C LEU A 100 5.31 -21.05 -5.82
N VAL A 101 5.29 -22.19 -5.13
CA VAL A 101 4.68 -23.41 -5.68
C VAL A 101 3.20 -23.42 -5.29
N LEU A 102 2.31 -23.43 -6.28
CA LEU A 102 0.87 -23.56 -6.07
C LEU A 102 0.53 -24.90 -5.42
N ARG A 103 -0.68 -25.02 -4.86
CA ARG A 103 -1.16 -26.34 -4.38
C ARG A 103 -1.21 -27.41 -5.48
N THR A 104 -1.29 -26.98 -6.74
CA THR A 104 -1.26 -27.84 -7.93
C THR A 104 0.13 -28.39 -8.23
N GLY A 105 1.18 -27.91 -7.57
CA GLY A 105 2.57 -28.27 -7.83
C GLY A 105 3.26 -27.39 -8.88
N GLU A 106 2.51 -26.50 -9.55
CA GLU A 106 3.04 -25.57 -10.54
C GLU A 106 3.80 -24.42 -9.87
N GLU A 107 4.95 -24.05 -10.43
CA GLU A 107 5.62 -22.80 -10.06
C GLU A 107 4.80 -21.62 -10.56
N LEU A 108 4.48 -20.72 -9.65
CA LEU A 108 3.83 -19.46 -9.96
C LEU A 108 4.89 -18.42 -10.32
N CYS A 109 5.02 -18.18 -11.62
CA CYS A 109 5.68 -17.00 -12.14
C CYS A 109 4.74 -15.79 -12.09
N CYS A 110 5.31 -14.59 -12.01
CA CYS A 110 4.56 -13.37 -12.31
C CYS A 110 3.99 -13.43 -13.74
N SER A 111 3.01 -12.59 -14.06
CA SER A 111 2.44 -12.56 -15.41
C SER A 111 3.52 -12.32 -16.48
N PRO A 112 3.41 -12.86 -17.71
CA PRO A 112 4.39 -12.55 -18.76
C PRO A 112 4.46 -11.03 -19.05
N PRO A 113 5.64 -10.43 -19.32
CA PRO A 113 5.78 -9.00 -19.60
C PRO A 113 4.86 -8.52 -20.72
N SER A 114 4.70 -9.34 -21.77
CA SER A 114 3.82 -9.07 -22.91
C SER A 114 2.33 -8.95 -22.53
N LYS A 115 1.92 -9.48 -21.38
CA LYS A 115 0.55 -9.45 -20.87
C LYS A 115 0.33 -8.42 -19.77
N VAL A 116 1.37 -7.80 -19.23
CA VAL A 116 1.27 -6.84 -18.12
C VAL A 116 0.34 -5.68 -18.45
N ALA A 117 0.51 -5.05 -19.63
CA ALA A 117 -0.31 -3.90 -20.02
C ALA A 117 -1.80 -4.28 -20.16
N GLU A 118 -2.08 -5.43 -20.79
CA GLU A 118 -3.45 -5.97 -20.93
C GLU A 118 -4.10 -6.22 -19.56
N TYR A 119 -3.39 -6.90 -18.65
CA TYR A 119 -3.91 -7.23 -17.34
C TYR A 119 -4.06 -6.00 -16.44
N MET A 120 -3.16 -5.03 -16.55
CA MET A 120 -3.27 -3.77 -15.80
C MET A 120 -4.43 -2.90 -16.28
N LYS A 121 -4.76 -2.93 -17.58
CA LYS A 121 -5.96 -2.25 -18.09
C LYS A 121 -7.22 -2.81 -17.44
N GLY A 122 -7.37 -4.13 -17.40
CA GLY A 122 -8.49 -4.78 -16.70
C GLY A 122 -8.50 -4.47 -15.20
N TRP A 123 -7.33 -4.54 -14.55
CA TRP A 123 -7.19 -4.22 -13.14
C TRP A 123 -7.59 -2.77 -12.81
N LEU A 124 -7.24 -1.78 -13.65
CA LEU A 124 -7.60 -0.38 -13.45
C LEU A 124 -9.11 -0.14 -13.58
N ILE A 125 -9.80 -0.87 -14.47
CA ILE A 125 -11.28 -0.81 -14.58
C ILE A 125 -11.92 -1.27 -13.27
N ASP A 126 -11.49 -2.42 -12.74
CA ASP A 126 -12.02 -2.96 -11.49
C ASP A 126 -11.70 -2.05 -10.31
N TYR A 127 -10.49 -1.48 -10.27
CA TYR A 127 -10.08 -0.53 -9.23
C TYR A 127 -10.95 0.74 -9.26
N ASN A 128 -11.20 1.30 -10.43
CA ASN A 128 -12.06 2.48 -10.58
C ASN A 128 -13.51 2.19 -10.22
N THR A 129 -14.02 1.00 -10.55
CA THR A 129 -15.35 0.55 -10.10
C THR A 129 -15.41 0.47 -8.58
N ALA A 130 -14.38 -0.10 -7.95
CA ALA A 130 -14.29 -0.18 -6.49
C ALA A 130 -14.17 1.18 -5.81
N LEU A 131 -13.63 2.21 -6.47
CA LEU A 131 -13.57 3.57 -5.92
C LEU A 131 -14.95 4.23 -5.80
N THR A 132 -15.90 3.88 -6.67
CA THR A 132 -17.23 4.51 -6.72
C THR A 132 -18.32 3.68 -6.04
N SER A 133 -18.19 2.36 -6.05
CA SER A 133 -19.17 1.46 -5.46
C SER A 133 -18.52 0.19 -4.91
N CYS A 134 -18.50 0.06 -3.58
CA CYS A 134 -17.97 -1.12 -2.90
C CYS A 134 -18.68 -1.37 -1.57
N SER A 135 -19.27 -2.56 -1.41
CA SER A 135 -19.95 -2.98 -0.17
C SER A 135 -18.99 -3.48 0.91
N ASP A 136 -17.89 -4.13 0.52
CA ASP A 136 -16.83 -4.58 1.43
C ASP A 136 -15.46 -4.06 0.97
N PRO A 137 -15.10 -2.80 1.34
CA PRO A 137 -13.86 -2.17 0.91
C PRO A 137 -12.61 -2.94 1.33
N VAL A 138 -12.64 -3.63 2.48
CA VAL A 138 -11.47 -4.39 2.96
C VAL A 138 -11.26 -5.65 2.13
N ALA A 139 -12.32 -6.40 1.84
CA ALA A 139 -12.22 -7.59 1.00
C ALA A 139 -11.84 -7.23 -0.44
N VAL A 140 -12.49 -6.24 -1.04
CA VAL A 140 -12.21 -5.82 -2.43
C VAL A 140 -10.80 -5.24 -2.56
N ALA A 141 -10.36 -4.37 -1.63
CA ALA A 141 -8.98 -3.87 -1.64
C ALA A 141 -7.95 -5.00 -1.50
N SER A 142 -8.28 -6.04 -0.72
CA SER A 142 -7.41 -7.21 -0.54
C SER A 142 -7.32 -8.05 -1.81
N GLU A 143 -8.44 -8.30 -2.49
CA GLU A 143 -8.45 -8.99 -3.78
C GLU A 143 -7.63 -8.24 -4.82
N LEU A 144 -7.88 -6.94 -5.01
CA LEU A 144 -7.17 -6.10 -5.97
C LEU A 144 -5.68 -6.05 -5.67
N LYS A 145 -5.29 -5.96 -4.38
CA LYS A 145 -3.88 -6.03 -3.96
C LYS A 145 -3.23 -7.36 -4.34
N ILE A 146 -3.89 -8.49 -4.10
CA ILE A 146 -3.35 -9.81 -4.45
C ILE A 146 -3.21 -9.93 -5.96
N ARG A 147 -4.24 -9.56 -6.75
CA ARG A 147 -4.19 -9.55 -8.21
C ARG A 147 -3.06 -8.66 -8.75
N PHE A 148 -2.91 -7.46 -8.20
CA PHE A 148 -1.82 -6.54 -8.54
C PHE A 148 -0.43 -7.17 -8.32
N LEU A 149 -0.22 -7.84 -7.19
CA LEU A 149 1.05 -8.48 -6.86
C LEU A 149 1.35 -9.72 -7.72
N VAL A 150 0.32 -10.38 -8.25
CA VAL A 150 0.45 -11.49 -9.23
C VAL A 150 0.81 -10.96 -10.62
N ILE A 151 0.20 -9.85 -11.05
CA ILE A 151 0.58 -9.16 -12.30
C ILE A 151 2.03 -8.66 -12.20
N HIS A 152 2.35 -8.05 -11.06
CA HIS A 152 3.67 -7.50 -10.72
C HIS A 152 4.19 -6.57 -11.83
N PRO A 153 3.49 -5.46 -12.09
CA PRO A 153 3.64 -4.72 -13.35
C PRO A 153 4.98 -3.98 -13.51
N PHE A 154 5.66 -3.67 -12.42
CA PHE A 154 6.89 -2.88 -12.43
C PHE A 154 8.14 -3.72 -12.14
N LEU A 155 9.31 -3.19 -12.50
CA LEU A 155 10.60 -3.82 -12.20
C LEU A 155 10.91 -3.84 -10.69
N ASP A 156 10.53 -2.79 -9.98
CA ASP A 156 10.63 -2.66 -8.52
C ASP A 156 9.50 -1.75 -8.01
N GLY A 157 9.31 -1.59 -6.71
CA GLY A 157 8.32 -0.68 -6.11
C GLY A 157 6.90 -1.24 -6.03
N ASN A 158 6.64 -2.45 -6.54
CA ASN A 158 5.32 -3.10 -6.50
C ASN A 158 4.77 -3.25 -5.07
N GLY A 159 5.63 -3.60 -4.11
CA GLY A 159 5.26 -3.69 -2.70
C GLY A 159 4.69 -2.37 -2.16
N ARG A 160 5.44 -1.27 -2.33
CA ARG A 160 5.03 0.10 -1.98
C ARG A 160 3.76 0.52 -2.71
N MET A 161 3.72 0.36 -4.03
CA MET A 161 2.56 0.73 -4.85
C MET A 161 1.30 -0.01 -4.41
N SER A 162 1.38 -1.32 -4.13
CA SER A 162 0.24 -2.12 -3.66
C SER A 162 -0.33 -1.62 -2.33
N ARG A 163 0.51 -1.08 -1.44
CA ARG A 163 0.07 -0.53 -0.14
C ARG A 163 -0.56 0.86 -0.29
N LEU A 164 -0.05 1.67 -1.21
CA LEU A 164 -0.65 2.96 -1.56
C LEU A 164 -2.03 2.78 -2.19
N LEU A 165 -2.17 1.86 -3.15
CA LEU A 165 -3.45 1.54 -3.81
C LEU A 165 -4.48 0.95 -2.84
N PHE A 166 -4.02 0.06 -1.95
CA PHE A 166 -4.85 -0.49 -0.89
C PHE A 166 -5.38 0.62 0.04
N ASN A 167 -4.49 1.45 0.60
CA ASN A 167 -4.90 2.49 1.55
C ASN A 167 -5.68 3.64 0.90
N SER A 168 -5.44 3.96 -0.36
CA SER A 168 -6.25 4.95 -1.08
C SER A 168 -7.70 4.49 -1.26
N LEU A 169 -7.91 3.20 -1.57
CA LEU A 169 -9.25 2.61 -1.62
C LEU A 169 -9.89 2.54 -0.22
N ILE A 170 -9.18 2.07 0.81
CA ILE A 170 -9.70 2.04 2.18
C ILE A 170 -10.12 3.45 2.64
N THR A 171 -9.27 4.46 2.43
CA THR A 171 -9.56 5.84 2.86
C THR A 171 -10.63 6.53 2.03
N GLN A 172 -11.09 5.94 0.92
CA GLN A 172 -12.25 6.43 0.20
C GLN A 172 -13.54 6.14 0.97
N TYR A 173 -13.60 5.01 1.68
CA TYR A 173 -14.77 4.57 2.46
C TYR A 173 -14.61 4.82 3.97
N TYR A 174 -13.36 4.80 4.46
CA TYR A 174 -13.01 4.98 5.87
C TYR A 174 -11.91 6.06 5.99
N PRO A 175 -12.26 7.36 5.89
CA PRO A 175 -11.29 8.46 5.75
C PRO A 175 -10.25 8.56 6.87
N HIS A 176 -10.55 8.03 8.06
CA HIS A 176 -9.68 8.08 9.23
C HIS A 176 -8.97 6.75 9.54
N THR A 177 -9.03 5.79 8.63
CA THR A 177 -8.40 4.47 8.79
C THR A 177 -7.25 4.31 7.82
N ILE A 178 -6.04 4.11 8.36
CA ILE A 178 -4.83 3.79 7.60
C ILE A 178 -4.33 2.42 8.05
N VAL A 179 -4.28 1.49 7.12
CA VAL A 179 -3.83 0.13 7.40
C VAL A 179 -2.32 0.06 7.22
N SER A 180 -1.63 0.14 8.35
CA SER A 180 -0.18 -0.05 8.44
C SER A 180 0.15 -1.54 8.45
N PHE A 181 1.21 -1.94 7.74
CA PHE A 181 1.68 -3.33 7.72
C PHE A 181 3.18 -3.37 8.01
N GLY A 182 3.63 -4.41 8.72
CA GLY A 182 5.06 -4.66 8.97
C GLY A 182 5.72 -3.60 9.86
N GLU A 183 5.03 -3.22 10.93
CA GLU A 183 5.51 -2.29 11.96
C GLU A 183 6.64 -2.93 12.80
N SER A 184 6.64 -4.27 12.88
CA SER A 184 7.71 -5.07 13.49
C SER A 184 8.27 -6.13 12.53
N LYS A 185 9.45 -6.67 12.86
CA LYS A 185 10.05 -7.80 12.12
C LYS A 185 9.09 -9.00 12.05
N HIS A 186 8.44 -9.33 13.17
CA HIS A 186 7.47 -10.42 13.27
C HIS A 186 6.25 -10.19 12.39
N GLU A 187 5.68 -8.98 12.43
CA GLU A 187 4.52 -8.64 11.62
C GLU A 187 4.86 -8.62 10.12
N ARG A 188 6.07 -8.20 9.74
CA ARG A 188 6.52 -8.29 8.36
C ARG A 188 6.52 -9.73 7.84
N LEU A 189 6.97 -10.68 8.67
CA LEU A 189 6.93 -12.11 8.30
C LEU A 189 5.49 -12.58 8.13
N ARG A 190 4.59 -12.20 9.05
CA ARG A 190 3.16 -12.49 8.91
C ARG A 190 2.55 -11.88 7.65
N TYR A 191 2.78 -10.60 7.38
CA TYR A 191 2.31 -9.93 6.17
C TYR A 191 2.73 -10.69 4.90
N ASN A 192 4.01 -11.04 4.80
CA ASN A 192 4.52 -11.81 3.66
C ASN A 192 3.87 -13.20 3.59
N GLN A 193 3.68 -13.88 4.72
CA GLN A 193 3.02 -15.18 4.77
C GLN A 193 1.57 -15.10 4.29
N PHE A 194 0.78 -14.14 4.75
CA PHE A 194 -0.61 -13.96 4.33
C PHE A 194 -0.73 -13.67 2.82
N ILE A 195 0.18 -12.85 2.27
CA ILE A 195 0.24 -12.60 0.82
C ILE A 195 0.56 -13.89 0.07
N ARG A 196 1.64 -14.59 0.46
CA ARG A 196 2.08 -15.83 -0.20
C ARG A 196 0.99 -16.89 -0.14
N GLU A 197 0.31 -17.03 1.00
CA GLU A 197 -0.74 -18.02 1.18
C GLU A 197 -2.00 -17.69 0.38
N SER A 198 -2.38 -16.41 0.33
CA SER A 198 -3.51 -15.94 -0.49
C SER A 198 -3.28 -16.24 -1.97
N ILE A 199 -2.06 -15.99 -2.45
CA ILE A 199 -1.66 -16.28 -3.83
C ILE A 199 -1.64 -17.80 -4.07
N ARG A 200 -0.96 -18.56 -3.21
CA ARG A 200 -0.78 -20.02 -3.33
C ARG A 200 -2.11 -20.78 -3.36
N ARG A 201 -3.10 -20.33 -2.59
CA ARG A 201 -4.43 -20.93 -2.51
C ARG A 201 -5.45 -20.31 -3.47
N ARG A 202 -5.08 -19.26 -4.22
CA ARG A 202 -6.02 -18.43 -5.00
C ARG A 202 -7.20 -17.95 -4.13
N ALA A 203 -6.91 -17.58 -2.89
CA ALA A 203 -7.88 -17.24 -1.87
C ALA A 203 -7.51 -15.88 -1.23
N PRO A 204 -7.83 -14.74 -1.88
CA PRO A 204 -7.50 -13.41 -1.36
C PRO A 204 -8.15 -13.10 0.00
N GLY A 205 -9.23 -13.81 0.35
CA GLY A 205 -9.88 -13.74 1.66
C GLY A 205 -8.94 -14.01 2.84
N ILE A 206 -7.86 -14.78 2.63
CA ILE A 206 -6.84 -15.04 3.65
C ILE A 206 -6.12 -13.74 4.03
N PHE A 207 -5.72 -12.92 3.05
CA PHE A 207 -5.17 -11.60 3.30
C PHE A 207 -6.24 -10.62 3.78
N ALA A 208 -7.48 -10.72 3.28
CA ALA A 208 -8.58 -9.87 3.71
C ALA A 208 -8.85 -9.97 5.22
N PHE A 209 -8.81 -11.18 5.78
CA PHE A 209 -8.94 -11.38 7.23
C PHE A 209 -7.83 -10.64 8.01
N PHE A 210 -6.57 -10.79 7.60
CA PHE A 210 -5.45 -10.08 8.21
C PHE A 210 -5.59 -8.56 8.07
N ALA A 211 -5.99 -8.08 6.89
CA ALA A 211 -6.22 -6.66 6.62
C ALA A 211 -7.36 -6.09 7.48
N LEU A 212 -8.43 -6.85 7.70
CA LEU A 212 -9.55 -6.47 8.56
C LEU A 212 -9.12 -6.31 10.01
N GLN A 213 -8.32 -7.24 10.54
CA GLN A 213 -7.76 -7.11 11.89
C GLN A 213 -6.92 -5.82 12.03
N LYS A 214 -6.09 -5.50 11.02
CA LYS A 214 -5.27 -4.29 11.01
C LYS A 214 -6.10 -3.01 10.85
N ALA A 215 -7.13 -3.01 10.00
CA ALA A 215 -8.05 -1.88 9.84
C ALA A 215 -8.85 -1.61 11.13
N THR A 216 -9.33 -2.67 11.78
CA THR A 216 -10.03 -2.60 13.08
C THR A 216 -9.14 -1.99 14.15
N LYS A 217 -7.87 -2.43 14.23
CA LYS A 217 -6.88 -1.85 15.15
C LYS A 217 -6.70 -0.35 14.88
N SER A 218 -6.47 0.04 13.62
CA SER A 218 -6.30 1.46 13.25
C SER A 218 -7.52 2.31 13.61
N ALA A 219 -8.73 1.80 13.36
CA ALA A 219 -9.96 2.50 13.72
C ALA A 219 -10.11 2.68 15.24
N LEU A 220 -9.78 1.65 16.02
CA LEU A 220 -9.80 1.72 17.50
C LEU A 220 -8.82 2.76 18.04
N GLU A 221 -7.57 2.74 17.56
CA GLU A 221 -6.54 3.70 17.98
C GLU A 221 -7.00 5.13 17.71
N ARG A 222 -7.62 5.37 16.54
CA ARG A 222 -8.15 6.68 16.19
C ARG A 222 -9.33 7.09 17.08
N LEU A 223 -10.25 6.17 17.39
CA LEU A 223 -11.37 6.43 18.30
C LEU A 223 -10.87 6.78 19.71
N ASP A 224 -9.83 6.10 20.20
CA ASP A 224 -9.23 6.39 21.50
C ASP A 224 -8.64 7.81 21.52
N GLU A 225 -7.86 8.20 20.50
CA GLU A 225 -7.31 9.56 20.37
C GLU A 225 -8.39 10.65 20.37
N ILE A 226 -9.49 10.42 19.63
CA ILE A 226 -10.62 11.36 19.57
C ILE A 226 -11.32 11.44 20.94
N THR A 227 -11.54 10.31 21.60
CA THR A 227 -12.21 10.28 22.93
C THR A 227 -11.38 10.99 24.01
N THR A 228 -10.05 10.90 23.94
CA THR A 228 -9.17 11.59 24.89
C THR A 228 -9.07 13.10 24.61
N SER A 229 -9.21 13.52 23.35
CA SER A 229 -9.08 14.93 22.93
C SER A 229 -10.40 15.72 22.94
N THR A 230 -11.54 15.03 22.87
CA THR A 230 -12.88 15.62 22.85
C THR A 230 -13.74 14.87 23.86
N GLN A 231 -14.40 15.57 24.79
CA GLN A 231 -15.38 15.00 25.74
C GLN A 231 -16.63 14.49 24.98
N LEU A 232 -16.44 13.48 24.13
CA LEU A 232 -17.49 12.85 23.32
C LEU A 232 -18.24 11.79 24.12
N PRO A 233 -19.46 11.42 23.69
CA PRO A 233 -20.28 10.43 24.37
C PRO A 233 -19.61 9.06 24.49
N ASP A 234 -20.09 8.26 25.44
CA ASP A 234 -19.60 6.93 25.77
C ASP A 234 -19.49 6.00 24.54
N SER A 235 -18.25 5.80 24.08
CA SER A 235 -17.91 4.95 22.93
C SER A 235 -17.61 3.49 23.32
N THR A 236 -17.84 3.11 24.58
CA THR A 236 -17.46 1.81 25.14
C THR A 236 -18.04 0.63 24.36
N ARG A 237 -19.32 0.67 23.99
CA ARG A 237 -19.98 -0.41 23.22
C ARG A 237 -19.34 -0.67 21.84
N ILE A 238 -18.93 0.40 21.15
CA ILE A 238 -18.27 0.28 19.84
C ILE A 238 -16.87 -0.29 20.02
N LYS A 239 -16.12 0.23 21.01
CA LYS A 239 -14.77 -0.25 21.32
C LYS A 239 -14.76 -1.74 21.68
N ASP A 240 -15.72 -2.20 22.48
CA ASP A 240 -15.81 -3.60 22.90
C ASP A 240 -16.17 -4.55 21.75
N SER A 241 -16.97 -4.10 20.79
CA SER A 241 -17.27 -4.87 19.58
C SER A 241 -16.03 -5.02 18.69
N LEU A 242 -15.30 -3.92 18.45
CA LEU A 242 -14.07 -3.95 17.65
C LEU A 242 -12.93 -4.74 18.33
N ARG A 243 -12.81 -4.67 19.66
CA ARG A 243 -11.83 -5.46 20.42
C ARG A 243 -12.08 -6.96 20.32
N ARG A 244 -13.35 -7.38 20.23
CA ARG A 244 -13.71 -8.80 20.02
C ARG A 244 -13.26 -9.29 18.64
N LEU A 245 -13.37 -8.48 17.60
CA LEU A 245 -12.90 -8.82 16.24
C LEU A 245 -11.38 -9.01 16.13
N ILE A 246 -10.59 -8.33 16.97
CA ILE A 246 -9.12 -8.48 16.98
C ILE A 246 -8.67 -9.77 17.68
N LYS A 247 -9.46 -10.29 18.63
CA LYS A 247 -9.08 -11.46 19.44
C LYS A 247 -9.42 -12.80 18.79
N GLN A 248 -10.21 -12.80 17.71
CA GLN A 248 -10.55 -13.97 16.89
C GLN A 248 -9.52 -14.15 15.77
#